data_AF-A0AAU9LYD0-F1
#
_entry.id   AF-A0AAU9LYD0-F1
#
_cell.length_a   1.000
_cell.length_b   1.000
_cell.length_c   1.000
_cell.angle_alpha   90.00
_cell.angle_beta   90.00
_cell.angle_gamma   90.00
#
_symmetry.space_group_name_H-M   'P 1'
#
loop_
_entity.id
_entity.type
_entity.pdbx_description
1 polymer ?
#
loop_
_entity_poly.entity_id
_entity_poly.type
_entity_poly.pdbx_seq_one_letter_code
_entity_poly.pdbx_strand_id
1 'polypeptide(L)'
;MLTLPHKLTILPLRIAKKVRSSETAAERLSIYRMRKFDPWPVFFKREFNRNWPFLVGFAITGTIITKLSLGLTEEDRKKSVFAQRHKS
;
A
#
# COMPACT_ATOMS: atom_id res chain seq x y z
N MET A 1 53.50 15.49 46.29
CA MET A 1 52.13 16.06 46.32
C MET A 1 51.87 16.75 45.00
N LEU A 2 51.15 16.09 44.09
CA LEU A 2 50.85 16.55 42.73
C LEU A 2 49.50 17.29 42.72
N THR A 3 49.50 18.60 42.56
CA THR A 3 48.26 19.37 42.29
C THR A 3 48.05 19.47 40.78
N LEU A 4 47.26 18.55 40.25
CA LEU A 4 46.82 18.52 38.85
C LEU A 4 45.93 19.73 38.52
N PRO A 5 46.13 20.43 37.39
CA PRO A 5 45.32 21.59 37.03
C PRO A 5 43.91 21.16 36.57
N HIS A 6 42.88 21.69 37.25
CA HIS A 6 41.44 21.50 37.01
C HIS A 6 40.95 21.70 35.55
N LYS A 7 41.78 22.27 34.66
CA LYS A 7 41.45 22.49 33.25
C LYS A 7 41.47 21.21 32.40
N LEU A 8 42.24 20.18 32.77
CA LEU A 8 42.31 18.94 31.97
C LEU A 8 41.09 18.02 32.14
N THR A 9 40.29 18.20 33.20
CA THR A 9 39.12 17.35 33.48
C THR A 9 37.84 17.81 32.76
N ILE A 10 37.77 19.09 32.35
CA ILE A 10 36.55 19.71 31.81
C ILE A 10 36.47 19.58 30.28
N LEU A 11 37.62 19.51 29.59
CA LEU A 11 37.71 19.30 28.15
C LEU A 11 37.03 18.00 27.66
N PRO A 12 37.25 16.81 28.26
CA PRO A 12 36.60 15.58 27.80
C PRO A 12 35.08 15.60 27.97
N LEU A 13 34.56 16.26 29.01
CA LEU A 13 33.11 16.40 29.23
C LEU A 13 32.45 17.29 28.18
N ARG A 14 33.14 18.33 27.72
CA ARG A 14 32.64 19.23 26.68
C ARG A 14 32.59 18.53 25.32
N ILE A 15 33.59 17.70 25.04
CA ILE A 15 33.65 16.87 23.83
C ILE A 15 32.55 15.81 23.87
N ALA A 16 32.40 15.08 24.99
CA ALA A 16 31.35 14.08 25.16
C ALA A 16 29.94 14.66 25.01
N LYS A 17 29.68 15.85 25.56
CA LYS A 17 28.40 16.56 25.39
C LYS A 17 28.17 16.99 23.94
N LYS A 18 29.21 17.44 23.23
CA LYS A 18 29.12 17.84 21.82
C LYS A 18 28.83 16.64 20.92
N VAL A 19 29.50 15.50 21.16
CA VAL A 19 29.32 14.26 20.39
C VAL A 19 27.91 13.68 20.59
N ARG A 20 27.43 13.59 21.83
CA ARG A 20 26.08 13.09 22.12
C ARG A 20 24.98 13.99 21.55
N SER A 21 25.21 15.30 21.50
CA SER A 21 24.29 16.25 20.87
C SER A 21 24.26 16.12 19.34
N SER A 22 25.37 15.73 18.70
CA SER A 22 25.37 15.46 17.25
C SER A 22 24.71 14.12 16.90
N GLU A 23 24.88 13.10 17.74
CA GLU A 23 24.22 11.79 17.55
C GLU A 23 22.69 11.91 17.63
N THR A 24 22.18 12.65 18.62
CA THR A 24 20.74 12.92 18.75
C THR A 24 20.17 13.81 17.64
N ALA A 25 20.96 14.74 17.08
CA ALA A 25 20.56 15.53 15.93
C ALA A 25 20.50 14.66 14.66
N ALA A 26 21.46 13.76 14.46
CA ALA A 26 21.49 12.80 13.36
C ALA A 26 20.32 11.80 13.42
N GLU A 27 19.97 11.30 14.61
CA GLU A 27 18.77 10.46 14.81
C GLU A 27 17.47 11.23 14.55
N ARG A 28 17.38 12.50 14.98
CA ARG A 28 16.19 13.32 14.69
C ARG A 28 16.03 13.60 13.20
N LEU A 29 17.13 13.84 12.49
CA LEU A 29 17.14 14.02 11.04
C LEU A 29 16.84 12.71 10.28
N SER A 30 17.27 11.56 10.81
CA SER A 30 16.96 10.25 10.21
C SER A 30 15.46 9.93 10.33
N ILE A 31 14.83 10.25 11.46
CA ILE A 31 13.36 10.15 11.64
C ILE A 31 12.62 11.06 10.64
N TYR A 32 13.13 12.27 10.40
CA TYR A 32 12.51 13.21 9.45
C TYR A 32 12.63 12.76 7.98
N ARG A 33 13.71 12.07 7.61
CA ARG A 33 13.97 11.54 6.27
C ARG A 33 13.09 10.34 5.88
N MET A 34 12.34 9.77 6.82
CA MET A 34 11.42 8.65 6.59
C MET A 34 10.00 9.08 6.19
N ARG A 35 9.67 10.38 6.21
CA ARG A 35 8.43 10.89 5.58
C ARG A 35 8.61 11.01 4.07
N LYS A 36 8.98 9.91 3.42
CA LYS A 36 8.93 9.82 1.97
C LYS A 36 7.46 9.78 1.57
N PHE A 37 7.07 10.72 0.72
CA PHE A 37 5.77 10.76 0.11
C PHE A 37 5.56 9.47 -0.69
N ASP A 38 4.56 8.67 -0.34
CA ASP A 38 4.13 7.50 -1.12
C ASP A 38 3.08 7.96 -2.14
N PRO A 39 3.45 8.17 -3.42
CA PRO A 39 2.53 8.70 -4.42
C PRO A 39 1.40 7.71 -4.76
N TRP A 40 1.66 6.42 -4.60
CA TRP A 40 0.82 5.32 -5.07
C TRP A 40 -0.59 5.29 -4.46
N PRO A 41 -0.77 5.31 -3.13
CA PRO A 41 -2.10 5.38 -2.53
C PRO A 41 -2.85 6.67 -2.90
N VAL A 42 -2.14 7.77 -3.19
CA VAL A 42 -2.76 9.05 -3.59
C VAL A 42 -3.31 8.98 -5.01
N PHE A 43 -2.55 8.43 -5.96
CA PHE A 43 -3.00 8.26 -7.34
C PHE A 43 -4.15 7.26 -7.47
N PHE A 44 -4.05 6.10 -6.81
CA PHE A 44 -5.13 5.12 -6.80
C PHE A 44 -6.40 5.68 -6.16
N LYS A 45 -6.30 6.35 -5.01
CA LYS A 45 -7.49 6.93 -4.36
C LYS A 45 -8.15 8.01 -5.21
N ARG A 46 -7.37 8.82 -5.94
CA ARG A 46 -7.92 9.90 -6.76
C ARG A 46 -8.57 9.39 -8.04
N GLU A 47 -7.93 8.42 -8.70
CA GLU A 47 -8.38 7.90 -10.00
C GLU A 47 -9.52 6.88 -9.82
N PHE A 48 -9.42 6.04 -8.79
CA PHE A 48 -10.48 5.09 -8.45
C PHE A 48 -11.77 5.83 -8.04
N ASN A 49 -11.69 6.94 -7.30
CA ASN A 49 -12.90 7.68 -6.91
C ASN A 49 -13.65 8.35 -8.11
N ARG A 50 -13.00 8.49 -9.28
CA ARG A 50 -13.64 9.01 -10.50
C ARG A 50 -14.08 7.88 -11.43
N ASN A 51 -13.30 6.82 -11.53
CA ASN A 51 -13.51 5.74 -12.50
C ASN A 51 -14.20 4.49 -11.90
N TRP A 52 -14.45 4.45 -10.58
CA TRP A 52 -15.17 3.36 -9.93
C TRP A 52 -16.55 3.04 -10.54
N PRO A 53 -17.37 4.00 -11.04
CA PRO A 53 -18.67 3.65 -11.59
C PRO A 53 -18.52 2.85 -12.90
N PHE A 54 -17.44 3.04 -13.66
CA PHE A 54 -17.15 2.23 -14.85
C PHE A 54 -16.73 0.81 -14.49
N LEU A 55 -15.91 0.63 -13.44
CA LEU A 55 -15.53 -0.70 -12.98
C LEU A 55 -16.73 -1.47 -12.43
N VAL A 56 -17.58 -0.80 -11.64
CA VAL A 56 -18.82 -1.40 -11.12
C VAL A 56 -19.78 -1.70 -12.26
N GLY A 57 -19.98 -0.78 -13.20
CA GLY A 57 -20.80 -0.99 -14.40
C GLY A 57 -20.30 -2.15 -15.27
N PHE A 58 -19.00 -2.26 -15.47
CA PHE A 58 -18.37 -3.37 -16.20
C PHE A 58 -18.60 -4.71 -15.48
N ALA A 59 -18.40 -4.76 -14.17
CA ALA A 59 -18.63 -5.98 -13.38
C ALA A 59 -20.11 -6.39 -13.41
N ILE A 60 -21.03 -5.46 -13.18
CA ILE A 60 -22.47 -5.71 -13.23
C ILE A 60 -22.87 -6.23 -14.61
N THR A 61 -22.44 -5.56 -15.67
CA THR A 61 -22.76 -5.96 -17.05
C THR A 61 -22.18 -7.34 -17.37
N GLY A 62 -20.94 -7.63 -16.98
CA GLY A 62 -20.32 -8.94 -17.12
C GLY A 62 -21.07 -10.03 -16.39
N THR A 63 -21.55 -9.78 -15.16
CA THR A 63 -22.37 -10.73 -14.41
C THR A 63 -23.73 -10.96 -15.06
N ILE A 64 -24.40 -9.91 -15.56
CA ILE A 64 -25.68 -10.02 -16.25
C ILE A 64 -25.51 -10.83 -17.54
N ILE A 65 -24.54 -10.49 -18.39
CA ILE A 65 -24.28 -11.21 -19.64
C ILE A 65 -23.94 -12.67 -19.34
N THR A 66 -23.11 -12.94 -18.34
CA THR A 66 -22.75 -14.31 -17.95
C THR A 66 -23.97 -15.08 -17.47
N LYS A 67 -24.85 -14.47 -16.67
CA LYS A 67 -26.11 -15.08 -16.24
C LYS A 67 -27.07 -15.31 -17.39
N LEU A 68 -27.15 -14.39 -18.34
CA LEU A 68 -27.94 -14.57 -19.55
C LEU A 68 -27.38 -15.67 -20.45
N SER A 69 -26.06 -15.72 -20.67
CA SER A 69 -25.41 -16.78 -21.44
C SER A 69 -25.59 -18.15 -20.79
N LEU A 70 -25.44 -18.26 -19.46
CA LEU A 70 -25.69 -19.51 -18.74
C LEU A 70 -27.18 -19.87 -18.70
N GLY A 71 -28.07 -18.90 -18.52
CA GLY A 71 -29.52 -19.10 -18.49
C GLY A 71 -30.09 -19.53 -19.83
N LEU A 72 -29.64 -18.89 -20.92
CA LEU A 72 -29.92 -19.33 -22.28
C LEU A 72 -29.34 -20.72 -22.53
N THR A 73 -28.11 -21.00 -22.11
CA THR A 73 -27.53 -22.35 -22.28
C THR A 73 -28.32 -23.42 -21.53
N GLU A 74 -28.78 -23.17 -20.31
CA GLU A 74 -29.54 -24.15 -19.51
C GLU A 74 -30.95 -24.39 -20.09
N GLU A 75 -31.66 -23.32 -20.43
CA GLU A 75 -33.01 -23.40 -20.99
C GLU A 75 -33.02 -23.90 -22.44
N ASP A 76 -32.06 -23.48 -23.28
CA ASP A 76 -31.89 -23.99 -24.65
C ASP A 76 -31.44 -25.46 -24.63
N ARG A 77 -30.58 -25.86 -23.69
CA ARG A 77 -30.18 -27.27 -23.52
C ARG A 77 -31.36 -28.13 -23.07
N LYS A 78 -32.26 -27.60 -22.24
CA LYS A 78 -33.48 -28.32 -21.82
C LYS A 78 -34.55 -28.35 -22.91
N LYS A 79 -34.68 -27.33 -23.76
CA LYS A 79 -35.64 -27.32 -24.89
C LYS A 79 -35.12 -28.00 -26.16
N SER A 80 -33.82 -28.19 -26.31
CA SER A 80 -33.22 -28.79 -27.50
C SER A 80 -33.47 -30.30 -27.57
N VAL A 81 -34.22 -30.72 -28.61
CA VAL A 81 -34.46 -32.14 -28.95
C VAL A 81 -33.14 -32.90 -29.15
N PHE A 82 -32.11 -32.23 -29.65
CA PHE A 82 -30.78 -32.82 -29.87
C PHE A 82 -30.04 -33.06 -28.54
N ALA A 83 -30.06 -32.09 -27.62
CA ALA A 83 -29.41 -32.23 -26.31
C ALA A 83 -30.09 -33.27 -25.41
N GLN A 84 -31.41 -33.47 -25.55
CA GLN A 84 -32.14 -34.53 -24.86
C GLN A 84 -31.83 -35.92 -25.43
N ARG A 85 -31.71 -36.05 -26.75
CA ARG A 85 -31.41 -37.33 -27.43
C ARG A 85 -29.98 -37.83 -27.20
N HIS A 86 -29.02 -36.95 -26.94
CA HIS A 86 -27.61 -37.29 -26.68
C HIS A 86 -27.22 -37.16 -25.19
N LYS A 87 -28.17 -37.45 -24.29
CA LYS A 87 -27.93 -37.53 -22.85
C LYS A 87 -27.66 -39.01 -22.50
N SER A 88 -26.39 -39.41 -22.51
CA SER A 88 -25.94 -40.75 -22.08
C SER A 88 -25.84 -40.85 -20.56
#